data_AF-A0A3D3K1V0-F1
#
_entry.id   AF-A0A3D3K1V0-F1
#
_cell.length_a   1.000
_cell.length_b   1.000
_cell.length_c   1.000
_cell.angle_alpha   90.00
_cell.angle_beta   90.00
_cell.angle_gamma   90.00
#
_symmetry.space_group_name_H-M   'P 1'
#
loop_
_entity.id
_entity.type
_entity.pdbx_description
1 polymer ?
#
loop_
_entity_poly.entity_id
_entity_poly.type
_entity_poly.pdbx_seq_one_letter_code
_entity_poly.pdbx_strand_id
1 'polypeptide(L)' 'MSNEFPNAEILKEICEVEMPFGKYKGTILADLPINYLEWFQREGMP' A
#
# COMPACT_ATOMS: atom_id res chain seq x y z
N MET A 1 4.71 -24.28 9.25
CA MET A 1 5.21 -23.68 8.01
C MET A 1 4.21 -22.62 7.62
N SER A 2 4.51 -21.36 7.93
CA SER A 2 3.65 -20.22 7.62
C SER A 2 3.57 -20.09 6.09
N ASN A 3 2.38 -19.98 5.52
CA ASN A 3 2.23 -19.75 4.08
C ASN A 3 2.90 -18.39 3.74
N GLU A 4 4.10 -18.42 3.18
CA GLU A 4 4.88 -17.23 2.77
C GLU A 4 4.43 -16.68 1.40
N PHE A 5 3.12 -16.68 1.13
CA PHE A 5 2.59 -16.02 -0.04
C PHE A 5 2.05 -14.64 0.36
N PRO A 6 2.42 -13.56 -0.36
CA PRO A 6 1.80 -12.26 -0.13
C PRO A 6 0.29 -12.41 -0.26
N ASN A 7 -0.45 -11.83 0.67
CA ASN A 7 -1.91 -11.79 0.57
C ASN A 7 -2.29 -11.11 -0.75
N ALA A 8 -2.91 -11.86 -1.67
CA ALA A 8 -3.28 -11.36 -2.99
C ALA A 8 -4.20 -10.12 -2.91
N GLU A 9 -4.98 -10.00 -1.83
CA GLU A 9 -5.82 -8.82 -1.60
C GLU A 9 -4.99 -7.54 -1.41
N ILE A 10 -3.80 -7.63 -0.81
CA ILE A 10 -2.90 -6.47 -0.67
C ILE A 10 -2.43 -5.99 -2.03
N LEU A 11 -2.13 -6.91 -2.95
CA LEU A 11 -1.72 -6.56 -4.31
C LEU A 11 -2.85 -5.88 -5.08
N LYS A 12 -4.10 -6.27 -4.81
CA LYS A 12 -5.27 -5.63 -5.39
C LYS A 12 -5.49 -4.24 -4.80
N GLU A 13 -5.45 -4.14 -3.48
CA GLU A 13 -5.62 -2.89 -2.72
C GLU A 13 -4.61 -1.83 -3.17
N ILE A 14 -3.32 -2.17 -3.28
CA ILE A 14 -2.30 -1.20 -3.72
C ILE A 14 -2.51 -0.72 -5.16
N CYS A 15 -3.18 -1.50 -6.01
CA CYS A 15 -3.45 -1.12 -7.40
C CYS A 15 -4.76 -0.33 -7.58
N GLU A 16 -5.68 -0.39 -6.62
CA GLU A 16 -7.02 0.20 -6.73
C GLU A 16 -7.25 1.41 -5.80
N VAL A 17 -6.52 1.47 -4.69
CA VAL A 17 -6.67 2.54 -3.70
C VAL A 17 -5.82 3.76 -4.06
N GLU A 18 -6.42 4.93 -3.95
CA GLU A 18 -5.72 6.21 -4.05
C GLU A 18 -5.39 6.76 -2.66
N MET A 19 -4.23 7.39 -2.53
CA MET A 19 -3.82 8.05 -1.30
C MET A 19 -4.83 9.15 -0.91
N PRO A 20 -5.44 9.13 0.28
CA PRO A 20 -6.53 10.05 0.61
C PRO A 20 -6.07 11.45 1.05
N PHE A 21 -4.80 11.61 1.42
CA PHE A 21 -4.25 12.85 1.98
C PHE A 21 -2.75 13.05 1.68
N GLY A 22 -2.25 14.21 2.09
CA GLY A 22 -0.83 14.57 1.98
C GLY A 22 -0.40 14.97 0.57
N LYS A 23 0.93 14.98 0.35
CA LYS A 23 1.54 15.44 -0.90
C LYS A 23 1.14 14.59 -2.11
N TYR A 24 0.90 13.30 -1.92
CA TYR A 24 0.55 12.35 -2.98
C TYR A 24 -0.95 12.05 -3.05
N LYS A 25 -1.82 12.91 -2.48
CA LYS A 25 -3.28 12.71 -2.53
C LYS A 25 -3.76 12.46 -3.97
N GLY A 26 -4.58 11.43 -4.15
CA GLY A 26 -5.11 11.00 -5.46
C GLY A 26 -4.13 10.18 -6.31
N THR A 27 -2.99 9.78 -5.75
CA THR A 27 -2.04 8.88 -6.40
C THR A 27 -2.35 7.44 -5.99
N ILE A 28 -2.33 6.50 -6.94
CA ILE A 28 -2.49 5.06 -6.66
C ILE A 28 -1.37 4.59 -5.72
N LEU A 29 -1.69 3.76 -4.73
CA LEU A 29 -0.70 3.34 -3.72
C LEU A 29 0.53 2.64 -4.35
N ALA A 30 0.33 1.87 -5.43
CA ALA A 30 1.41 1.21 -6.17
C ALA A 30 2.41 2.19 -6.82
N ASP A 31 2.00 3.44 -7.05
CA ASP A 31 2.86 4.50 -7.61
C ASP A 31 3.54 5.36 -6.53
N LEU A 32 3.28 5.08 -5.25
CA LEU A 32 3.89 5.81 -4.15
C LEU A 32 5.38 5.46 -4.01
N PRO A 33 6.20 6.42 -3.54
CA PRO A 33 7.60 6.11 -3.23
C PRO A 33 7.69 5.07 -2.11
N ILE A 34 8.73 4.24 -2.14
CA ILE A 34 8.85 3.05 -1.27
C ILE A 34 8.77 3.36 0.22
N ASN A 35 9.18 4.56 0.65
CA ASN A 35 9.10 4.96 2.06
C ASN A 35 7.65 5.07 2.59
N TYR A 36 6.66 5.31 1.71
CA TYR A 36 5.24 5.24 2.09
C TYR A 36 4.79 3.79 2.26
N LEU A 37 5.25 2.88 1.39
CA LEU A 37 4.96 1.45 1.49
C LEU A 37 5.56 0.85 2.77
N GLU A 38 6.79 1.23 3.12
CA GLU A 38 7.43 0.86 4.40
C GLU A 38 6.69 1.42 5.61
N TRP A 39 6.09 2.61 5.49
CA TRP A 39 5.27 3.20 6.55
C TRP A 39 3.96 2.42 6.76
N PHE A 40 3.28 2.02 5.67
CA PHE A 40 2.08 1.18 5.76
C PHE A 40 2.35 -0.18 6.43
N GLN A 41 3.56 -0.73 6.30
CA GLN A 41 3.95 -1.95 7.01
C GLN A 41 3.88 -1.78 8.54
N ARG A 42 4.02 -0.55 9.05
CA ARG A 42 4.04 -0.23 10.49
C ARG A 42 2.68 0.27 10.98
N GLU A 43 2.05 1.17 10.25
CA GLU A 43 0.82 1.85 10.67
C GLU A 43 -0.47 1.22 10.08
N GLY A 44 -0.33 0.39 9.04
CA GLY A 44 -1.45 -0.15 8.27
C GLY A 44 -1.69 0.60 6.96
N MET A 45 -2.47 -0.02 6.07
CA MET A 45 -2.95 0.64 4.85
C MET A 45 -3.92 1.79 5.19
N PRO A 46 -3.97 2.85 4.37
CA PRO A 46 -4.83 4.01 4.60
C PRO A 46 -6.33 3.72 4.46
#